data_AF-A0A7S1ENN5-F1
#
_entry.id   AF-A0A7S1ENN5-F1
#
_cell.length_a   1.000
_cell.length_b   1.000
_cell.length_c   1.000
_cell.angle_alpha   90.00
_cell.angle_beta   90.00
_cell.angle_gamma   90.00
#
_symmetry.space_group_name_H-M   'P 1'
#
loop_
_entity.id
_entity.type
_entity.pdbx_description
1 polymer ?
#
loop_
_entity_poly.entity_id
_entity_poly.type
_entity_poly.pdbx_seq_one_letter_code
_entity_poly.pdbx_strand_id
1 'polypeptide(L)'
;ISSTDPVTTLSVFNDSPINPDVHAIILGESVLNDAVSIVYFESLLSGFGNYVADSTATSTAQSALDSDEAFMPLLVQAAGMFMLAFGQATLIGVGIGFISTLLHKYVNTTNDWEEGWVVDSTIVLLFPYMSYATAESLNLSGIVAVMFTGIVMGRFTRPNLSRAPRMVTMCLFK
;
A
#
# COMPACT_ATOMS: atom_id res chain seq x y z
N ILE A 1 0.66 19.85 2.43
CA ILE A 1 -0.61 20.34 1.82
C ILE A 1 -1.09 19.43 0.66
N SER A 2 -0.56 18.19 0.50
CA SER A 2 -0.93 17.30 -0.61
C SER A 2 -2.20 16.45 -0.40
N SER A 3 -2.76 16.38 0.81
CA SER A 3 -3.90 15.50 1.09
C SER A 3 -5.22 16.22 0.85
N THR A 4 -5.95 15.77 -0.17
CA THR A 4 -7.33 16.14 -0.46
C THR A 4 -8.25 15.25 0.39
N ASP A 5 -8.77 15.80 1.49
CA ASP A 5 -9.67 15.07 2.39
C ASP A 5 -11.05 14.86 1.74
N PRO A 6 -11.42 13.62 1.36
CA PRO A 6 -12.67 13.33 0.70
C PRO A 6 -13.84 13.22 1.70
N VAL A 7 -13.60 13.25 3.01
CA VAL A 7 -14.66 13.05 4.02
C VAL A 7 -15.67 14.19 3.99
N THR A 8 -15.19 15.41 3.75
CA THR A 8 -16.05 16.60 3.68
C THR A 8 -16.92 16.62 2.41
N THR A 9 -16.40 16.14 1.28
CA THR A 9 -17.18 16.00 0.03
C THR A 9 -18.07 14.75 0.03
N LEU A 10 -17.69 13.67 0.75
CA LEU A 10 -18.50 12.46 0.94
C LEU A 10 -19.85 12.77 1.59
N SER A 11 -19.87 13.65 2.59
CA SER A 11 -21.10 14.03 3.30
C SER A 11 -22.08 14.81 2.43
N VAL A 12 -21.58 15.56 1.43
CA VAL A 12 -22.39 16.33 0.48
C VAL A 12 -22.84 15.47 -0.71
N PHE A 13 -22.09 14.42 -1.05
CA PHE A 13 -22.38 13.55 -2.19
C PHE A 13 -23.29 12.35 -1.90
N ASN A 14 -23.59 12.06 -0.63
CA ASN A 14 -24.49 10.96 -0.26
C ASN A 14 -25.96 11.19 -0.69
N ASP A 15 -26.32 12.43 -1.06
CA ASP A 15 -27.67 12.82 -1.47
C ASP A 15 -27.85 13.00 -3.00
N SER A 16 -26.79 12.84 -3.80
CA SER A 16 -26.85 13.03 -5.25
C SER A 16 -26.59 11.71 -6.00
N PRO A 17 -27.36 11.37 -7.05
CA PRO A 17 -27.16 10.16 -7.86
C PRO A 17 -25.95 10.32 -8.79
N ILE A 18 -24.77 10.42 -8.20
CA ILE A 18 -23.51 10.46 -8.96
C ILE A 18 -23.09 9.04 -9.25
N ASN A 19 -22.53 8.85 -10.45
CA ASN A 19 -22.10 7.55 -10.90
C ASN A 19 -21.10 6.95 -9.88
N PRO A 20 -21.38 5.74 -9.34
CA PRO A 20 -20.51 5.06 -8.37
C PRO A 20 -19.07 4.88 -8.89
N ASP A 21 -18.85 4.90 -10.20
CA ASP A 21 -17.52 4.86 -10.81
C ASP A 21 -16.68 6.10 -10.45
N VAL A 22 -17.28 7.28 -10.44
CA VAL A 22 -16.57 8.54 -10.10
C VAL A 22 -16.22 8.57 -8.61
N HIS A 23 -17.14 8.06 -7.77
CA HIS A 23 -16.90 7.92 -6.34
C HIS A 23 -15.70 6.99 -6.06
N ALA A 24 -15.65 5.83 -6.74
CA ALA A 24 -14.55 4.87 -6.58
C ALA A 24 -13.20 5.43 -7.05
N ILE A 25 -13.18 6.25 -8.11
CA ILE A 25 -11.96 6.87 -8.63
C ILE A 25 -11.40 7.89 -7.62
N ILE A 26 -12.22 8.80 -7.09
CA ILE A 26 -11.76 9.83 -6.15
C ILE A 26 -11.26 9.20 -4.85
N LEU A 27 -11.97 8.20 -4.32
CA LEU A 27 -11.51 7.45 -3.15
C LEU A 27 -10.16 6.78 -3.40
N GLY A 28 -10.03 6.11 -4.55
CA GLY A 28 -8.79 5.43 -4.94
C GLY A 28 -7.62 6.40 -5.10
N GLU A 29 -7.84 7.57 -5.70
CA GLU A 29 -6.85 8.63 -5.83
C GLU A 29 -6.38 9.14 -4.46
N SER A 30 -7.30 9.46 -3.54
CA SER A 30 -6.96 9.94 -2.20
C SER A 30 -6.12 8.92 -1.42
N VAL A 31 -6.52 7.64 -1.43
CA VAL A 31 -5.77 6.57 -0.73
C VAL A 31 -4.40 6.35 -1.36
N LEU A 32 -4.30 6.35 -2.70
CA LEU A 32 -3.02 6.19 -3.39
C LEU A 32 -2.08 7.36 -3.10
N ASN A 33 -2.60 8.58 -3.11
CA ASN A 33 -1.83 9.79 -2.83
C ASN A 33 -1.28 9.81 -1.40
N ASP A 34 -2.06 9.35 -0.41
CA ASP A 34 -1.59 9.24 0.98
C ASP A 34 -0.45 8.20 1.10
N ALA A 35 -0.63 7.04 0.48
CA ALA A 35 0.38 5.99 0.42
C ALA A 35 1.66 6.42 -0.31
N VAL A 36 1.57 7.21 -1.39
CA VAL A 36 2.73 7.73 -2.11
C VAL A 36 3.44 8.82 -1.31
N SER A 37 2.69 9.69 -0.64
CA SER A 37 3.24 10.80 0.15
C SER A 37 4.08 10.31 1.33
N ILE A 38 3.63 9.27 2.04
CA ILE A 38 4.38 8.70 3.17
C ILE A 38 5.70 8.08 2.72
N VAL A 39 5.70 7.32 1.61
CA VAL A 39 6.92 6.69 1.06
C VAL A 39 7.88 7.74 0.54
N TYR A 40 7.37 8.78 -0.10
CA TYR A 40 8.20 9.89 -0.58
C TYR A 40 8.90 10.62 0.57
N PHE A 41 8.17 10.90 1.65
CA PHE A 41 8.75 11.50 2.85
C PHE A 41 9.82 10.60 3.50
N GLU A 42 9.55 9.31 3.62
CA GLU A 42 10.50 8.33 4.18
C GLU A 42 11.76 8.18 3.30
N SER A 43 11.59 8.24 1.97
CA SER A 43 12.69 8.18 1.00
C SER A 43 13.55 9.44 1.01
N LEU A 44 12.93 10.62 1.21
CA LEU A 44 13.65 11.87 1.40
C LEU A 44 14.47 11.86 2.70
N LEU A 45 13.87 11.39 3.81
CA LEU A 45 14.56 11.29 5.09
C LEU A 45 15.74 10.31 5.02
N SER A 46 15.51 9.14 4.43
CA SER A 46 16.55 8.13 4.21
C SER A 46 17.64 8.65 3.28
N GLY A 47 17.27 9.43 2.26
CA GLY A 47 18.23 10.01 1.33
C GLY A 47 19.09 11.10 1.91
N PHE A 48 18.51 11.97 2.72
CA PHE A 48 19.27 12.94 3.49
C PHE A 48 20.21 12.23 4.48
N GLY A 49 19.73 11.20 5.18
CA GLY A 49 20.56 10.38 6.08
C GLY A 49 21.75 9.73 5.38
N ASN A 50 21.52 9.10 4.23
CA ASN A 50 22.57 8.46 3.43
C ASN A 50 23.54 9.46 2.80
N TYR A 51 23.05 10.62 2.35
CA TYR A 51 23.89 11.70 1.83
C TYR A 51 24.82 12.28 2.90
N VAL A 52 24.31 12.48 4.12
CA VAL A 52 25.11 12.94 5.27
C VAL A 52 26.11 11.86 5.72
N ALA A 53 25.70 10.58 5.75
CA ALA A 53 26.57 9.47 6.13
C ALA A 53 27.74 9.26 5.15
N ASP A 54 27.50 9.39 3.84
CA ASP A 54 28.54 9.32 2.80
C ASP A 54 29.48 10.54 2.87
N SER A 55 28.95 11.69 3.26
CA SER A 55 29.72 12.93 3.49
C SER A 55 30.65 12.89 4.72
N THR A 56 30.48 11.92 5.63
CA THR A 56 31.42 11.68 6.75
C THR A 56 32.67 10.89 6.34
N ALA A 57 32.63 10.15 5.23
CA ALA A 57 33.79 9.40 4.72
C ALA A 57 34.78 10.27 3.91
N THR A 58 34.32 11.43 3.43
CA THR A 58 35.15 12.42 2.71
C THR A 58 34.96 13.77 3.38
N SER A 59 35.97 14.28 4.07
CA SER A 59 36.02 15.52 4.87
C SER A 59 35.56 16.81 4.16
N THR A 60 34.27 16.90 3.82
CA THR A 60 33.65 18.03 3.10
C THR A 60 32.14 18.14 3.33
N ALA A 61 31.61 17.60 4.44
CA ALA A 61 30.18 17.71 4.79
C ALA A 61 29.69 19.16 4.98
N GLN A 62 30.60 20.10 5.29
CA GLN A 62 30.24 21.50 5.51
C GLN A 62 30.14 22.32 4.21
N SER A 63 30.82 21.91 3.13
CA SER A 63 30.93 22.72 1.90
C SER A 63 29.88 22.40 0.85
N ALA A 64 29.12 21.31 1.01
CA ALA A 64 28.09 20.91 0.05
C ALA A 64 26.75 21.64 0.28
N LEU A 65 26.42 22.03 1.51
CA LEU A 65 25.13 22.68 1.80
C LEU A 65 25.05 24.13 1.29
N ASP A 66 26.20 24.77 1.03
CA ASP A 66 26.31 26.18 0.65
C ASP A 66 26.45 26.42 -0.87
N SER A 67 26.41 25.37 -1.70
CA SER A 67 26.47 25.50 -3.15
C SER A 67 25.18 25.01 -3.81
N ASP A 68 24.61 25.86 -4.68
CA ASP A 68 23.41 25.56 -5.50
C ASP A 68 23.51 24.24 -6.30
N GLU A 69 24.71 23.66 -6.41
CA GLU A 69 25.02 22.41 -7.12
C GLU A 69 24.72 21.12 -6.32
N ALA A 70 24.48 21.19 -5.01
CA ALA A 70 24.23 20.00 -4.17
C ALA A 70 22.75 19.56 -4.15
N PHE A 71 21.82 20.41 -4.59
CA PHE A 71 20.40 20.11 -4.57
C PHE A 71 20.02 19.04 -5.62
N MET A 72 20.59 19.12 -6.81
CA MET A 72 20.33 18.17 -7.90
C MET A 72 20.75 16.72 -7.59
N PRO A 73 21.96 16.42 -7.10
CA PRO A 73 22.36 15.06 -6.76
C PRO A 73 21.54 14.48 -5.60
N LEU A 74 21.20 15.30 -4.59
CA LEU A 74 20.34 14.87 -3.49
C LEU A 74 18.94 14.47 -3.99
N LEU A 75 18.36 15.27 -4.88
CA LEU A 75 17.03 15.00 -5.44
C LEU A 75 17.02 13.72 -6.29
N VAL A 76 18.05 13.51 -7.13
CA VAL A 76 18.19 12.29 -7.93
C VAL A 76 18.37 11.06 -7.04
N GLN A 77 19.19 11.16 -5.99
CA GLN A 77 19.39 10.08 -5.03
C GLN A 77 18.08 9.73 -4.31
N ALA A 78 17.38 10.74 -3.76
CA ALA A 78 16.10 10.55 -3.08
C ALA A 78 15.03 9.96 -4.01
N ALA A 79 14.94 10.44 -5.26
CA ALA A 79 14.03 9.88 -6.26
C ALA A 79 14.37 8.42 -6.61
N GLY A 80 15.67 8.08 -6.69
CA GLY A 80 16.14 6.71 -6.91
C GLY A 80 15.74 5.77 -5.77
N MET A 81 15.95 6.17 -4.51
CA MET A 81 15.52 5.38 -3.36
C MET A 81 14.00 5.26 -3.27
N PHE A 82 13.26 6.32 -3.61
CA PHE A 82 11.81 6.26 -3.69
C PHE A 82 11.33 5.20 -4.69
N MET A 83 11.87 5.21 -5.91
CA MET A 83 11.51 4.23 -6.94
C MET A 83 11.83 2.79 -6.50
N LEU A 84 12.98 2.59 -5.87
CA LEU A 84 13.36 1.27 -5.34
C LEU A 84 12.45 0.86 -4.19
N ALA A 85 12.20 1.72 -3.21
CA ALA A 85 11.36 1.49 -2.04
C ALA A 85 9.91 1.19 -2.41
N PHE A 86 9.36 2.00 -3.31
CA PHE A 86 8.02 1.78 -3.84
C PHE A 86 7.93 0.48 -4.66
N GLY A 87 8.93 0.20 -5.50
CA GLY A 87 8.99 -1.01 -6.31
C GLY A 87 9.05 -2.29 -5.48
N GLN A 88 9.89 -2.34 -4.45
CA GLN A 88 10.01 -3.50 -3.57
C GLN A 88 8.76 -3.73 -2.71
N ALA A 89 8.17 -2.66 -2.16
CA ALA A 89 6.90 -2.76 -1.42
C ALA A 89 5.76 -3.27 -2.32
N THR A 90 5.69 -2.78 -3.57
CA THR A 90 4.74 -3.26 -4.58
C THR A 90 4.93 -4.75 -4.87
N LEU A 91 6.18 -5.18 -5.07
CA LEU A 91 6.49 -6.58 -5.39
C LEU A 91 6.07 -7.54 -4.27
N ILE A 92 6.35 -7.17 -3.01
CA ILE A 92 5.94 -7.94 -1.82
C ILE A 92 4.41 -8.00 -1.74
N GLY A 93 3.74 -6.85 -1.88
CA GLY A 93 2.29 -6.77 -1.80
C GLY A 93 1.59 -7.64 -2.86
N VAL A 94 2.09 -7.58 -4.09
CA VAL A 94 1.59 -8.40 -5.20
C VAL A 94 1.88 -9.89 -4.97
N GLY A 95 3.09 -10.24 -4.52
CA GLY A 95 3.48 -11.62 -4.23
C GLY A 95 2.58 -12.26 -3.18
N ILE A 96 2.34 -11.58 -2.07
CA ILE A 96 1.48 -12.07 -0.98
C ILE A 96 0.01 -12.13 -1.41
N GLY A 97 -0.46 -11.18 -2.23
CA GLY A 97 -1.80 -11.23 -2.82
C GLY A 97 -2.00 -12.43 -3.75
N PHE A 98 -0.98 -12.80 -4.54
CA PHE A 98 -1.03 -14.01 -5.36
C PHE A 98 -1.01 -15.29 -4.50
N ILE A 99 -0.19 -15.33 -3.45
CA ILE A 99 -0.19 -16.45 -2.49
C ILE A 99 -1.57 -16.60 -1.86
N SER A 100 -2.20 -15.51 -1.44
CA SER A 100 -3.57 -15.50 -0.92
C SER A 100 -4.58 -16.06 -1.92
N THR A 101 -4.49 -15.64 -3.18
CA THR A 101 -5.37 -16.13 -4.25
C THR A 101 -5.19 -17.63 -4.50
N LEU A 102 -3.95 -18.11 -4.55
CA LEU A 102 -3.65 -19.53 -4.70
C LEU A 102 -4.15 -20.32 -3.51
N LEU A 103 -3.94 -19.82 -2.30
CA LEU A 103 -4.40 -20.47 -1.08
C LEU A 103 -5.93 -20.65 -1.11
N HIS A 104 -6.70 -19.62 -1.45
CA HIS A 104 -8.16 -19.75 -1.60
C HIS A 104 -8.59 -20.64 -2.79
N LYS A 105 -7.74 -20.81 -3.81
CA LYS A 105 -8.01 -21.73 -4.92
C LYS A 105 -7.78 -23.19 -4.54
N TYR A 106 -6.77 -23.47 -3.72
CA TYR A 106 -6.40 -24.83 -3.31
C TYR A 106 -7.13 -25.28 -2.03
N VAL A 107 -7.38 -24.36 -1.11
CA VAL A 107 -8.11 -24.58 0.15
C VAL A 107 -9.59 -24.33 -0.15
N ASN A 108 -10.28 -25.33 -0.73
CA ASN A 108 -11.71 -25.26 -1.00
C ASN A 108 -12.52 -25.69 0.25
N THR A 109 -12.26 -25.05 1.39
CA THR A 109 -12.82 -25.39 2.72
C THR A 109 -14.33 -25.22 2.80
N THR A 110 -14.96 -24.55 1.83
CA THR A 110 -16.42 -24.40 1.78
C THR A 110 -17.18 -25.75 1.64
N ASN A 111 -16.58 -26.80 1.06
CA ASN A 111 -17.28 -28.08 0.87
C ASN A 111 -17.10 -29.10 2.00
N ASP A 112 -16.07 -28.95 2.84
CA ASP A 112 -15.71 -29.97 3.82
C ASP A 112 -16.30 -29.74 5.22
N TRP A 113 -16.69 -28.50 5.56
CA TRP A 113 -17.10 -28.11 6.92
C TRP A 113 -18.30 -27.16 6.93
N GLU A 114 -19.28 -27.38 7.83
CA GLU A 114 -20.48 -26.53 7.99
C GLU A 114 -20.14 -25.06 8.29
N GLU A 115 -18.98 -24.76 8.88
CA GLU A 115 -18.53 -23.40 9.24
C GLU A 115 -17.34 -22.87 8.41
N GLY A 116 -17.05 -23.48 7.24
CA GLY A 116 -15.89 -23.10 6.41
C GLY A 116 -15.85 -21.61 5.99
N TRP A 117 -17.01 -20.94 5.97
CA TRP A 117 -17.13 -19.52 5.66
C TRP A 117 -16.44 -18.58 6.67
N VAL A 118 -16.33 -18.99 7.94
CA VAL A 118 -15.65 -18.20 8.99
C VAL A 118 -14.14 -18.21 8.78
N VAL A 119 -13.61 -19.38 8.41
CA VAL A 119 -12.19 -19.58 8.13
C VAL A 119 -11.77 -18.76 6.91
N ASP A 120 -12.52 -18.84 5.82
CA ASP A 120 -12.27 -18.04 4.61
C ASP A 120 -12.28 -16.53 4.93
N SER A 121 -13.25 -16.07 5.72
CA SER A 121 -13.33 -14.65 6.13
C SER A 121 -12.12 -14.21 6.97
N THR A 122 -11.64 -15.08 7.86
CA THR A 122 -10.49 -14.79 8.72
C THR A 122 -9.20 -14.74 7.91
N ILE A 123 -9.02 -15.70 6.99
CA ILE A 123 -7.87 -15.75 6.09
C ILE A 123 -7.82 -14.50 5.22
N VAL A 124 -8.97 -14.01 4.75
CA VAL A 124 -9.06 -12.77 3.96
C VAL A 124 -8.48 -11.56 4.71
N LEU A 125 -8.72 -11.47 6.02
CA LEU A 125 -8.22 -10.38 6.87
C LEU A 125 -6.75 -10.59 7.32
N LEU A 126 -6.31 -11.84 7.41
CA LEU A 126 -4.96 -12.18 7.85
C LEU A 126 -3.89 -11.84 6.80
N PHE A 127 -4.16 -12.05 5.51
CA PHE A 127 -3.16 -11.84 4.45
C PHE A 127 -2.65 -10.39 4.30
N PRO A 128 -3.51 -9.36 4.34
CA PRO A 128 -3.05 -7.97 4.40
C PRO A 128 -2.10 -7.72 5.58
N TYR A 129 -2.40 -8.28 6.77
CA TYR A 129 -1.53 -8.16 7.93
C TYR A 129 -0.17 -8.87 7.72
N MET A 130 -0.16 -10.05 7.11
CA MET A 130 1.10 -10.74 6.76
C MET A 130 1.94 -9.93 5.77
N SER A 131 1.29 -9.24 4.83
CA SER A 131 1.96 -8.33 3.89
C SER A 131 2.59 -7.13 4.58
N TYR A 132 1.86 -6.53 5.51
CA TYR A 132 2.38 -5.46 6.36
C TYR A 132 3.62 -5.91 7.13
N ALA A 133 3.52 -7.02 7.89
CA ALA A 133 4.61 -7.50 8.75
C ALA A 133 5.86 -7.86 7.94
N THR A 134 5.68 -8.48 6.76
CA THR A 134 6.80 -8.82 5.87
C THR A 134 7.49 -7.58 5.33
N ALA A 135 6.73 -6.56 4.90
CA ALA A 135 7.30 -5.31 4.43
C ALA A 135 8.03 -4.54 5.56
N GLU A 136 7.44 -4.47 6.76
CA GLU A 136 8.04 -3.80 7.90
C GLU A 136 9.34 -4.48 8.35
N SER A 137 9.41 -5.82 8.30
CA SER A 137 10.64 -6.57 8.59
C SER A 137 11.81 -6.26 7.63
N LEU A 138 11.50 -5.76 6.44
CA LEU A 138 12.49 -5.34 5.43
C LEU A 138 12.77 -3.82 5.50
N ASN A 139 12.25 -3.13 6.53
CA ASN A 139 12.28 -1.66 6.68
C ASN A 139 11.66 -0.94 5.47
N LEU A 140 10.55 -1.47 4.98
CA LEU A 140 9.79 -0.92 3.85
C LEU A 140 8.44 -0.39 4.31
N SER A 141 7.83 0.47 3.49
CA SER A 141 6.48 0.95 3.76
C SER A 141 5.46 -0.18 3.71
N GLY A 142 5.03 -0.64 4.89
CA GLY A 142 4.00 -1.66 5.05
C GLY A 142 2.64 -1.25 4.50
N ILE A 143 2.33 0.05 4.52
CA ILE A 143 1.06 0.62 4.01
C ILE A 143 0.95 0.35 2.50
N VAL A 144 2.02 0.58 1.74
CA VAL A 144 2.05 0.32 0.30
C VAL A 144 1.90 -1.17 0.00
N ALA A 145 2.60 -2.03 0.75
CA ALA A 145 2.48 -3.48 0.58
C ALA A 145 1.03 -3.96 0.81
N VAL A 146 0.38 -3.47 1.86
CA VAL A 146 -1.03 -3.75 2.16
C VAL A 146 -1.95 -3.28 1.04
N MET A 147 -1.73 -2.07 0.53
CA MET A 147 -2.54 -1.50 -0.56
C MET A 147 -2.49 -2.40 -1.81
N PHE A 148 -1.29 -2.76 -2.27
CA PHE A 148 -1.14 -3.63 -3.43
C PHE A 148 -1.66 -5.05 -3.19
N THR A 149 -1.49 -5.60 -1.98
CA THR A 149 -2.12 -6.88 -1.60
C THR A 149 -3.65 -6.78 -1.71
N GLY A 150 -4.26 -5.70 -1.22
CA GLY A 150 -5.71 -5.46 -1.31
C GLY A 150 -6.21 -5.36 -2.76
N ILE A 151 -5.46 -4.68 -3.63
CA ILE A 151 -5.79 -4.57 -5.07
C ILE A 151 -5.81 -5.95 -5.74
N VAL A 152 -4.76 -6.75 -5.53
CA VAL A 152 -4.65 -8.11 -6.10
C VAL A 152 -5.76 -9.00 -5.54
N MET A 153 -6.01 -8.93 -4.24
CA MET A 153 -7.02 -9.73 -3.56
C MET A 153 -8.45 -9.38 -4.02
N GLY A 154 -8.74 -8.10 -4.19
CA GLY A 154 -10.02 -7.61 -4.72
C GLY A 154 -10.31 -8.10 -6.14
N ARG A 155 -9.27 -8.23 -6.98
CA ARG A 155 -9.39 -8.69 -8.36
C ARG A 155 -9.43 -10.22 -8.48
N PHE A 156 -8.57 -10.92 -7.77
CA PHE A 156 -8.29 -12.34 -7.99
C PHE A 156 -8.83 -13.27 -6.90
N THR A 157 -8.88 -12.83 -5.65
CA THR A 157 -9.41 -13.65 -4.55
C THR A 157 -10.94 -13.55 -4.46
N ARG A 158 -11.52 -12.37 -4.69
CA ARG A 158 -12.98 -12.14 -4.62
C ARG A 158 -13.81 -13.12 -5.47
N PRO A 159 -13.44 -13.49 -6.71
CA PRO A 159 -14.18 -14.49 -7.50
C PRO A 159 -14.13 -15.90 -6.91
N ASN A 160 -13.05 -16.26 -6.21
CA ASN A 160 -12.83 -17.59 -5.64
C ASN A 160 -13.54 -17.80 -4.30
N LEU A 161 -13.99 -16.73 -3.64
CA LEU A 161 -14.74 -16.79 -2.37
C LEU A 161 -16.21 -17.20 -2.56
N SER A 162 -16.72 -18.00 -1.61
CA SER A 162 -18.14 -18.39 -1.52
C SER A 162 -19.04 -17.20 -1.12
N ARG A 163 -20.37 -17.33 -1.29
CA ARG A 163 -21.33 -16.21 -1.11
C ARG A 163 -21.35 -15.63 0.31
N ALA A 164 -21.28 -16.48 1.34
CA ALA A 164 -21.34 -16.07 2.74
C ALA A 164 -20.15 -15.18 3.17
N PRO A 165 -18.87 -15.58 2.99
CA PRO A 165 -17.74 -14.73 3.35
C PRO A 165 -17.70 -13.45 2.49
N ARG A 166 -18.10 -13.52 1.21
CA ARG A 166 -18.21 -12.32 0.36
C ARG A 166 -19.18 -11.28 0.92
N MET A 167 -20.31 -11.70 1.50
CA MET A 167 -21.26 -10.79 2.15
C MET A 167 -20.67 -10.18 3.43
N VAL A 168 -19.97 -10.97 4.24
CA VAL A 168 -19.30 -10.48 5.46
C VAL A 168 -18.24 -9.44 5.12
N THR A 169 -17.40 -9.71 4.12
CA THR A 169 -16.41 -8.76 3.62
C THR A 169 -17.08 -7.48 3.11
N MET A 170 -18.19 -7.57 2.36
CA MET A 170 -18.90 -6.37 1.89
C MET A 170 -19.60 -5.58 3.00
N CYS A 171 -20.06 -6.22 4.08
CA CYS A 171 -20.63 -5.52 5.24
C CYS A 171 -19.54 -4.84 6.10
N LEU A 172 -18.34 -5.44 6.16
CA LEU A 172 -17.20 -4.87 6.88
C LEU A 172 -16.60 -3.64 6.18
N PHE A 173 -16.56 -3.64 4.85
CA PHE A 173 -15.96 -2.57 4.04
C PHE A 173 -17.01 -1.64 3.39
N LYS A 174 -18.13 -1.41 4.08
CA LYS A 174 -19.24 -0.58 3.58
C LYS A 174 -19.00 0.90 3.81
#